data_AF-A0A258QXY2-F1
#
_entry.id   AF-A0A258QXY2-F1
#
_cell.length_a   1.000
_cell.length_b   1.000
_cell.length_c   1.000
_cell.angle_alpha   90.00
_cell.angle_beta   90.00
_cell.angle_gamma   90.00
#
_symmetry.space_group_name_H-M   'P 1'
#
loop_
_entity.id
_entity.type
_entity.pdbx_description
1 polymer ?
#
loop_
_entity_poly.entity_id
_entity_poly.type
_entity_poly.pdbx_seq_one_letter_code
_entity_poly.pdbx_strand_id
1 'polypeptide(L)'
;MSNDTESLVITASGEDKIGLVEGFTRRISESGCNIEESRMAVLGGRFALLMRITGSWDALAKLESRLAGVGEELGLSIIQQRTRLTRADKPLIPYTVEVAALDQPGIVNSLANFFAKLHINIEALETETYPAPHTGAPMFAVHMTLGIPADAHIATLRGDFLDYCDDQNLDATFEPIRM
;
A
#
# COMPACT_ATOMS: atom_id res chain seq x y z
N MET A 1 1.33 -5.05 30.72
CA MET A 1 0.78 -3.70 30.61
C MET A 1 1.09 -3.24 29.19
N SER A 2 0.10 -3.37 28.31
CA SER A 2 0.24 -3.07 26.89
C SER A 2 0.26 -1.55 26.74
N ASN A 3 1.37 -0.96 26.32
CA ASN A 3 1.37 0.45 25.93
C ASN A 3 0.58 0.55 24.61
N ASP A 4 -0.69 0.90 24.71
CA ASP A 4 -1.46 1.44 23.58
C ASP A 4 -0.86 2.81 23.25
N THR A 5 0.24 2.81 22.50
CA THR A 5 0.93 4.05 22.13
C THR A 5 0.04 4.78 21.13
N GLU A 6 -0.44 5.96 21.52
CA GLU A 6 -1.13 6.85 20.58
C GLU A 6 -0.19 7.20 19.43
N SER A 7 -0.73 7.15 18.22
CA SER A 7 -0.01 7.43 16.99
C SER A 7 -0.82 8.36 16.11
N LEU A 8 -0.17 8.94 15.11
CA LEU A 8 -0.77 9.80 14.12
C LEU A 8 -0.58 9.15 12.75
N VAL A 9 -1.67 8.89 12.04
CA VAL A 9 -1.61 8.49 10.63
C VAL A 9 -1.72 9.75 9.79
N ILE A 10 -0.80 9.90 8.84
CA ILE A 10 -0.74 11.02 7.93
C ILE A 10 -0.83 10.49 6.50
N THR A 11 -1.74 11.06 5.72
CA THR A 11 -1.77 10.95 4.27
C THR A 11 -1.36 12.29 3.68
N ALA A 12 -0.37 12.32 2.80
CA ALA A 12 0.08 13.52 2.10
C ALA A 12 0.10 13.28 0.59
N SER A 13 -0.32 14.27 -0.21
CA SER A 13 -0.23 14.17 -1.67
C SER A 13 0.00 15.53 -2.33
N GLY A 14 0.72 15.55 -3.45
CA GLY A 14 1.09 16.79 -4.15
C GLY A 14 1.77 16.52 -5.49
N GLU A 15 2.33 17.57 -6.10
CA GLU A 15 3.24 17.41 -7.24
C GLU A 15 4.56 16.83 -6.76
N ASP A 16 5.12 15.87 -7.50
CA ASP A 16 6.41 15.29 -7.14
C ASP A 16 7.55 16.28 -7.40
N LYS A 17 8.45 16.42 -6.41
CA LYS A 17 9.59 17.35 -6.42
C LYS A 17 10.76 16.73 -5.66
N ILE A 18 11.96 16.99 -6.14
CA ILE A 18 13.19 16.60 -5.45
C ILE A 18 13.18 17.19 -4.03
N GLY A 19 13.42 16.34 -3.04
CA GLY A 19 13.53 16.75 -1.64
C GLY A 19 12.23 16.70 -0.83
N LEU A 20 11.08 16.29 -1.39
CA LEU A 20 9.83 16.18 -0.62
C LEU A 20 9.96 15.24 0.59
N VAL A 21 10.54 14.05 0.37
CA VAL A 21 10.71 13.06 1.45
C VAL A 21 11.62 13.62 2.54
N GLU A 22 12.77 14.19 2.18
CA GLU A 22 13.68 14.81 3.15
C GLU A 22 12.99 15.94 3.92
N GLY A 23 12.35 16.88 3.19
CA GLY A 23 11.68 18.02 3.78
C GLY A 23 10.58 17.61 4.76
N PHE A 24 9.76 16.62 4.39
CA PHE A 24 8.67 16.17 5.24
C PHE A 24 9.17 15.41 6.48
N THR A 25 10.08 14.44 6.29
CA THR A 25 10.62 13.62 7.38
C THR A 25 11.48 14.42 8.36
N ARG A 26 12.15 15.49 7.90
CA ARG A 26 12.83 16.47 8.77
C ARG A 26 11.86 17.17 9.72
N ARG A 27 10.70 17.65 9.25
CA ARG A 27 9.71 18.36 10.08
C ARG A 27 9.09 17.44 11.15
N ILE A 28 8.92 16.16 10.82
CA ILE A 28 8.50 15.12 11.78
C ILE A 28 9.57 14.95 12.86
N SER A 29 10.83 14.79 12.46
CA SER A 29 11.96 14.60 13.38
C SER A 29 12.17 15.81 14.31
N GLU A 30 12.08 17.04 13.78
CA GLU A 30 12.13 18.30 14.57
C GLU A 30 11.01 18.44 15.61
N SER A 31 9.92 17.68 15.44
CA SER A 31 8.81 17.65 16.38
C SER A 31 9.01 16.61 17.48
N GLY A 32 10.11 15.85 17.45
CA GLY A 32 10.41 14.78 18.41
C GLY A 32 9.61 13.50 18.16
N CYS A 33 9.07 13.34 16.95
CA CYS A 33 8.31 12.17 16.54
C CYS A 33 9.17 11.20 15.74
N ASN A 34 8.76 9.94 15.70
CA ASN A 34 9.37 8.86 14.92
C ASN A 34 8.41 8.37 13.83
N ILE A 35 8.95 7.92 12.71
CA ILE A 35 8.20 7.23 11.65
C ILE A 35 8.28 5.74 11.95
N GLU A 36 7.15 5.09 12.17
CA GLU A 36 7.12 3.67 12.48
C GLU A 36 6.83 2.81 11.24
N GLU A 37 6.01 3.33 10.34
CA GLU A 37 5.65 2.65 9.10
C GLU A 37 5.30 3.70 8.03
N SER A 38 5.65 3.43 6.78
CA SER A 38 5.26 4.29 5.67
C SER A 38 5.11 3.51 4.37
N ARG A 39 4.27 4.04 3.47
CA ARG A 39 4.11 3.63 2.08
C ARG A 39 4.09 4.90 1.23
N MET A 40 4.79 4.89 0.11
CA MET A 40 4.93 6.05 -0.78
C MET A 40 4.89 5.60 -2.22
N ALA A 41 4.26 6.39 -3.08
CA ALA A 41 4.23 6.15 -4.51
C ALA A 41 4.37 7.47 -5.28
N VAL A 42 4.97 7.38 -6.47
CA VAL A 42 4.98 8.45 -7.47
C VAL A 42 4.30 7.94 -8.72
N LEU A 43 3.25 8.62 -9.17
CA LEU A 43 2.48 8.24 -10.35
C LEU A 43 2.09 9.47 -11.16
N GLY A 44 2.48 9.53 -12.44
CA GLY A 44 2.14 10.63 -13.34
C GLY A 44 2.61 12.01 -12.85
N GLY A 45 3.79 12.08 -12.22
CA GLY A 45 4.32 13.32 -11.63
C GLY A 45 3.63 13.75 -10.34
N ARG A 46 2.82 12.87 -9.73
CA ARG A 46 2.17 13.08 -8.43
C ARG A 46 2.85 12.26 -7.37
N PHE A 47 3.09 12.87 -6.23
CA PHE A 47 3.57 12.25 -5.01
C PHE A 47 2.39 11.91 -4.11
N ALA A 48 2.40 10.70 -3.53
CA ALA A 48 1.47 10.30 -2.47
C ALA A 48 2.22 9.51 -1.39
N LEU A 49 1.87 9.76 -0.13
CA LEU A 49 2.50 9.21 1.05
C LEU A 49 1.44 8.86 2.09
N LEU A 50 1.55 7.68 2.68
CA LEU A 50 0.82 7.26 3.87
C LEU A 50 1.85 6.86 4.92
N MET A 51 1.68 7.33 6.15
CA MET A 51 2.65 7.05 7.20
C MET A 51 2.06 7.08 8.59
N ARG A 52 2.64 6.25 9.46
CA ARG A 52 2.30 6.14 10.86
C ARG A 52 3.42 6.72 11.70
N ILE A 53 3.05 7.66 12.55
CA ILE A 53 3.96 8.46 13.36
C ILE A 53 3.70 8.20 14.83
N THR A 54 4.78 7.95 15.58
CA THR A 54 4.74 7.78 17.03
C THR A 54 5.57 8.84 17.74
N GLY A 55 5.23 9.09 19.00
CA GLY A 55 5.89 10.09 19.83
C GLY A 55 5.18 10.25 21.17
N SER A 56 5.71 11.10 22.04
CA SER A 56 4.96 11.52 23.22
C SER A 56 3.71 12.30 22.80
N TRP A 57 2.72 12.39 23.69
CA TRP A 57 1.50 13.14 23.43
C TRP A 57 1.79 14.58 22.99
N ASP A 58 2.71 15.26 23.69
CA ASP A 58 3.16 16.62 23.37
C ASP A 58 3.86 16.73 22.01
N ALA A 59 4.73 15.75 21.68
CA ALA A 59 5.45 15.73 20.41
C ALA A 59 4.49 15.60 19.22
N LEU A 60 3.51 14.70 19.35
CA LEU A 60 2.48 14.51 18.35
C LEU A 60 1.59 15.76 18.23
N ALA A 61 1.19 16.39 19.34
CA ALA A 61 0.39 17.62 19.31
C ALA A 61 1.17 18.78 18.65
N LYS A 62 2.47 18.89 18.93
CA LYS A 62 3.38 19.82 18.27
C LYS A 62 3.41 19.58 16.76
N LEU A 63 3.56 18.33 16.32
CA LEU A 63 3.56 17.99 14.90
C LEU A 63 2.24 18.38 14.23
N GLU A 64 1.10 18.00 14.82
CA GLU A 64 -0.24 18.29 14.28
C GLU A 64 -0.46 19.78 14.04
N SER A 65 -0.02 20.62 14.98
CA SER A 65 -0.14 22.09 14.86
C SER A 65 0.71 22.68 13.73
N ARG A 66 1.75 21.97 13.28
CA ARG A 66 2.67 22.42 12.22
C ARG A 66 2.29 21.89 10.83
N LEU A 67 1.51 20.80 10.75
CA LEU A 67 1.27 20.12 9.46
C LEU A 67 0.64 21.02 8.40
N ALA A 68 -0.25 21.94 8.78
CA ALA A 68 -0.84 22.88 7.83
C ALA A 68 0.24 23.73 7.13
N GLY A 69 1.14 24.34 7.91
CA GLY A 69 2.24 25.13 7.36
C GLY A 69 3.27 24.30 6.60
N VAL A 70 3.51 23.05 7.02
CA VAL A 70 4.36 22.11 6.26
C VAL A 70 3.73 21.76 4.91
N GLY A 71 2.41 21.59 4.85
CA GLY A 71 1.67 21.37 3.61
C GLY A 71 1.82 22.55 2.65
N GLU A 72 1.67 23.78 3.14
CA GLU A 72 1.89 24.99 2.35
C GLU A 72 3.33 25.12 1.86
N GLU A 73 4.32 24.91 2.74
CA GLU A 73 5.77 25.01 2.42
C GLU A 73 6.17 24.02 1.31
N LEU A 74 5.67 22.77 1.39
CA LEU A 74 6.06 21.69 0.49
C LEU A 74 5.09 21.50 -0.70
N GLY A 75 3.98 22.23 -0.73
CA GLY A 75 2.94 22.05 -1.75
C GLY A 75 2.20 20.71 -1.65
N LEU A 76 1.97 20.24 -0.41
CA LEU A 76 1.30 18.99 -0.11
C LEU A 76 -0.08 19.24 0.52
N SER A 77 -1.08 18.52 0.05
CA SER A 77 -2.35 18.35 0.76
C SER A 77 -2.19 17.25 1.80
N ILE A 78 -2.40 17.60 3.07
CA ILE A 78 -2.14 16.70 4.20
C ILE A 78 -3.45 16.44 4.96
N ILE A 79 -3.75 15.16 5.19
CA ILE A 79 -4.80 14.67 6.07
C ILE A 79 -4.13 13.93 7.23
N GLN A 80 -4.58 14.19 8.44
CA GLN A 80 -4.03 13.55 9.64
C GLN A 80 -5.16 13.01 10.52
N GLN A 81 -4.90 11.88 11.18
CA GLN A 81 -5.84 11.28 12.12
C GLN A 81 -5.09 10.59 13.25
N ARG A 82 -5.45 10.92 14.49
CA ARG A 82 -5.00 10.18 15.67
C ARG A 82 -5.56 8.77 15.61
N THR A 83 -4.70 7.79 15.85
CA THR A 83 -5.09 6.37 15.92
C THR A 83 -4.35 5.67 17.06
N ARG A 84 -4.92 4.57 17.52
CA ARG A 84 -4.27 3.66 18.47
C ARG A 84 -3.92 2.39 17.73
N LEU A 85 -2.83 1.75 18.16
CA LEU A 85 -2.49 0.41 17.70
C LEU A 85 -3.68 -0.51 17.95
N THR A 86 -4.37 -0.86 16.87
CA THR A 86 -5.30 -1.98 16.89
C THR A 86 -4.44 -3.19 16.59
N ARG A 87 -4.30 -4.10 17.58
CA ARG A 87 -3.61 -5.36 17.34
C ARG A 87 -4.35 -6.07 16.19
N ALA A 88 -3.64 -6.45 15.13
CA ALA A 88 -4.21 -7.31 14.11
C ALA A 88 -4.74 -8.59 14.78
N ASP A 89 -6.00 -8.96 14.52
CA ASP A 89 -6.66 -10.08 15.18
C ASP A 89 -5.91 -11.41 14.95
N LYS A 90 -5.20 -11.52 13.83
CA LYS A 90 -4.38 -12.67 13.45
C LYS A 90 -3.10 -12.24 12.74
N PRO A 91 -2.00 -13.00 12.87
CA PRO A 91 -0.82 -12.79 12.04
C PRO A 91 -1.16 -13.04 10.57
N LEU A 92 -0.71 -12.13 9.71
CA LEU A 92 -0.81 -12.24 8.27
C LEU A 92 0.53 -12.69 7.70
N ILE A 93 0.48 -13.57 6.69
CA ILE A 93 1.63 -14.02 5.92
C ILE A 93 1.56 -13.31 4.57
N PRO A 94 2.60 -12.54 4.18
CA PRO A 94 2.58 -11.81 2.93
C PRO A 94 2.83 -12.73 1.74
N TYR A 95 2.00 -12.57 0.72
CA TYR A 95 2.13 -13.25 -0.57
C TYR A 95 2.09 -12.23 -1.70
N THR A 96 2.82 -12.53 -2.76
CA THR A 96 2.75 -11.78 -4.01
C THR A 96 1.95 -12.57 -5.03
N VAL A 97 1.09 -11.86 -5.75
CA VAL A 97 0.40 -12.33 -6.94
C VAL A 97 0.82 -11.44 -8.10
N GLU A 98 1.30 -12.06 -9.18
CA GLU A 98 1.59 -11.37 -10.43
C GLU A 98 0.65 -11.93 -11.49
N VAL A 99 0.06 -11.06 -12.30
CA VAL A 99 -0.86 -11.44 -13.38
C VAL A 99 -0.48 -10.70 -14.65
N ALA A 100 -0.39 -11.40 -15.76
CA ALA A 100 -0.22 -10.85 -17.10
C ALA A 100 -1.41 -11.26 -18.00
N ALA A 101 -1.93 -10.31 -18.76
CA ALA A 101 -3.07 -10.54 -19.66
C ALA A 101 -3.08 -9.57 -20.83
N LEU A 102 -3.89 -9.85 -21.85
CA LEU A 102 -4.25 -8.83 -22.83
C LEU A 102 -4.99 -7.68 -22.12
N ASP A 103 -4.66 -6.44 -22.51
CA ASP A 103 -5.27 -5.27 -21.89
C ASP A 103 -6.77 -5.20 -22.21
N GLN A 104 -7.60 -5.39 -21.19
CA GLN A 104 -9.04 -5.31 -21.26
C GLN A 104 -9.64 -4.71 -19.99
N PRO A 105 -10.75 -3.96 -20.09
CA PRO A 105 -11.42 -3.38 -18.93
C PRO A 105 -11.84 -4.45 -17.91
N GLY A 106 -11.57 -4.17 -16.63
CA GLY A 106 -12.12 -4.94 -15.52
C GLY A 106 -11.19 -5.96 -14.87
N ILE A 107 -9.98 -6.20 -15.39
CA ILE A 107 -9.01 -7.17 -14.81
C ILE A 107 -8.80 -6.92 -13.31
N VAL A 108 -8.47 -5.68 -12.94
CA VAL A 108 -8.21 -5.31 -11.53
C VAL A 108 -9.41 -5.57 -10.64
N ASN A 109 -10.62 -5.18 -11.09
CA ASN A 109 -11.85 -5.41 -10.34
C ASN A 109 -12.15 -6.90 -10.18
N SER A 110 -11.95 -7.69 -11.23
CA SER A 110 -12.14 -9.15 -11.22
C SER A 110 -11.23 -9.82 -10.20
N LEU A 111 -9.92 -9.51 -10.22
CA LEU A 111 -8.94 -10.01 -9.26
C LEU A 111 -9.24 -9.54 -7.83
N ALA A 112 -9.57 -8.26 -7.63
CA ALA A 112 -9.93 -7.75 -6.31
C ALA A 112 -11.19 -8.42 -5.75
N ASN A 113 -12.20 -8.69 -6.59
CA ASN A 113 -13.40 -9.41 -6.19
C ASN A 113 -13.13 -10.86 -5.79
N PHE A 114 -12.17 -11.54 -6.43
CA PHE A 114 -11.75 -12.88 -6.03
C PHE A 114 -11.26 -12.89 -4.58
N PHE A 115 -10.30 -12.02 -4.24
CA PHE A 115 -9.74 -11.95 -2.89
C PHE A 115 -10.73 -11.40 -1.85
N ALA A 116 -11.56 -10.42 -2.22
CA ALA A 116 -12.57 -9.87 -1.33
C ALA A 116 -13.60 -10.91 -0.87
N LYS A 117 -14.02 -11.83 -1.75
CA LYS A 117 -14.93 -12.96 -1.41
C LYS A 117 -14.33 -13.93 -0.40
N LEU A 118 -13.00 -14.00 -0.34
CA LEU A 118 -12.25 -14.85 0.58
C LEU A 118 -11.80 -14.10 1.84
N HIS A 119 -12.26 -12.85 2.02
CA HIS A 119 -11.85 -11.96 3.11
C HIS A 119 -10.33 -11.73 3.19
N ILE A 120 -9.65 -11.75 2.04
CA ILE A 120 -8.22 -11.47 1.92
C ILE A 120 -8.04 -10.02 1.50
N ASN A 121 -7.24 -9.28 2.26
CA ASN A 121 -6.95 -7.88 1.97
C ASN A 121 -5.80 -7.75 0.96
N ILE A 122 -5.91 -6.79 0.05
CA ILE A 122 -4.81 -6.34 -0.82
C ILE A 122 -4.06 -5.23 -0.09
N GLU A 123 -2.80 -5.46 0.22
CA GLU A 123 -1.94 -4.51 0.95
C GLU A 123 -1.20 -3.54 0.01
N ALA A 124 -0.87 -4.00 -1.20
CA ALA A 124 -0.29 -3.18 -2.26
C ALA A 124 -0.79 -3.67 -3.62
N LEU A 125 -0.94 -2.74 -4.57
CA LEU A 125 -1.36 -3.02 -5.94
C LEU A 125 -0.66 -2.05 -6.88
N GLU A 126 0.08 -2.60 -7.84
CA GLU A 126 0.75 -1.88 -8.91
C GLU A 126 0.33 -2.48 -10.25
N THR A 127 0.14 -1.64 -11.26
CA THR A 127 -0.30 -2.07 -12.59
C THR A 127 0.44 -1.32 -13.66
N GLU A 128 0.71 -1.99 -14.77
CA GLU A 128 1.33 -1.36 -15.94
C GLU A 128 0.78 -1.94 -17.24
N THR A 129 0.82 -1.11 -18.29
CA THR A 129 0.52 -1.54 -19.66
C THR A 129 1.82 -1.54 -20.45
N TYR A 130 2.08 -2.61 -21.20
CA TYR A 130 3.28 -2.77 -22.02
C TYR A 130 2.98 -3.49 -23.34
N PRO A 131 3.75 -3.26 -24.42
CA PRO A 131 3.55 -3.99 -25.66
C PRO A 131 4.12 -5.41 -25.55
N ALA A 132 3.35 -6.40 -26.00
CA ALA A 132 3.79 -7.79 -26.11
C ALA A 132 5.06 -7.91 -26.98
N PRO A 133 6.04 -8.75 -26.60
CA PRO A 133 7.18 -9.04 -27.45
C PRO A 133 6.75 -9.55 -28.82
N HIS A 134 7.38 -9.04 -29.88
CA HIS A 134 7.16 -9.40 -31.29
C HIS A 134 5.81 -9.01 -31.92
N THR A 135 4.69 -9.07 -31.20
CA THR A 135 3.36 -8.73 -31.76
C THR A 135 2.95 -7.28 -31.54
N GLY A 136 3.47 -6.64 -30.48
CA GLY A 136 3.12 -5.26 -30.12
C GLY A 136 1.69 -5.10 -29.56
N ALA A 137 0.98 -6.20 -29.32
CA ALA A 137 -0.35 -6.16 -28.70
C ALA A 137 -0.27 -5.54 -27.29
N PRO A 138 -1.23 -4.71 -26.87
CA PRO A 138 -1.23 -4.13 -25.53
C PRO A 138 -1.48 -5.21 -24.48
N MET A 139 -0.51 -5.39 -23.60
CA MET A 139 -0.57 -6.27 -22.43
C MET A 139 -0.75 -5.44 -21.18
N PHE A 140 -1.34 -6.05 -20.17
CA PHE A 140 -1.57 -5.47 -18.85
C PHE A 140 -0.99 -6.40 -17.79
N ALA A 141 -0.13 -5.86 -16.94
CA ALA A 141 0.42 -6.56 -15.79
C ALA A 141 -0.15 -5.99 -14.49
N VAL A 142 -0.36 -6.88 -13.52
CA VAL A 142 -0.82 -6.56 -12.17
C VAL A 142 0.11 -7.24 -11.18
N HIS A 143 0.61 -6.47 -10.22
CA HIS A 143 1.40 -6.95 -9.09
C HIS A 143 0.64 -6.61 -7.81
N MET A 144 0.29 -7.62 -7.02
CA MET A 144 -0.42 -7.45 -5.75
C MET A 144 0.37 -8.06 -4.60
N THR A 145 0.38 -7.36 -3.46
CA THR A 145 0.77 -7.96 -2.18
C THR A 145 -0.49 -8.23 -1.36
N LEU A 146 -0.63 -9.45 -0.87
CA LEU A 146 -1.77 -9.94 -0.11
C LEU A 146 -1.36 -10.26 1.33
N GLY A 147 -2.20 -9.87 2.28
CA GLY A 147 -2.09 -10.28 3.67
C GLY A 147 -2.94 -11.51 3.93
N ILE A 148 -2.36 -12.71 3.92
CA ILE A 148 -3.09 -13.97 4.06
C ILE A 148 -3.12 -14.41 5.52
N PRO A 149 -4.28 -14.69 6.14
CA PRO A 149 -4.33 -15.22 7.50
C PRO A 149 -3.53 -16.52 7.65
N ALA A 150 -2.77 -16.64 8.73
CA ALA A 150 -1.92 -17.82 8.97
C ALA A 150 -2.69 -19.16 9.10
N ASP A 151 -4.00 -19.10 9.34
CA ASP A 151 -4.91 -20.25 9.40
C ASP A 151 -5.63 -20.55 8.08
N ALA A 152 -5.37 -19.78 7.01
CA ALA A 152 -5.91 -20.05 5.69
C ALA A 152 -5.27 -21.31 5.07
N HIS A 153 -6.09 -22.10 4.36
CA HIS A 153 -5.63 -23.29 3.66
C HIS A 153 -4.95 -22.92 2.33
N ILE A 154 -3.70 -22.45 2.41
CA ILE A 154 -2.98 -21.80 1.30
C ILE A 154 -2.91 -22.64 0.02
N ALA A 155 -2.78 -23.97 0.13
CA ALA A 155 -2.73 -24.86 -1.02
C ALA A 155 -4.04 -24.80 -1.83
N THR A 156 -5.18 -24.73 -1.14
CA THR A 156 -6.51 -24.61 -1.75
C THR A 156 -6.70 -23.22 -2.35
N LEU A 157 -6.42 -22.17 -1.59
CA LEU A 157 -6.51 -20.78 -2.07
C LEU A 157 -5.72 -20.55 -3.36
N ARG A 158 -4.47 -21.04 -3.38
CA ARG A 158 -3.61 -20.93 -4.56
C ARG A 158 -4.16 -21.73 -5.74
N GLY A 159 -4.64 -22.95 -5.50
CA GLY A 159 -5.27 -23.77 -6.54
C GLY A 159 -6.49 -23.06 -7.15
N ASP A 160 -7.43 -22.65 -6.29
CA ASP A 160 -8.66 -21.94 -6.69
C ASP A 160 -8.34 -20.64 -7.46
N PHE A 161 -7.28 -19.93 -7.09
CA PHE A 161 -6.86 -18.71 -7.79
C PHE A 161 -6.27 -19.00 -9.17
N LEU A 162 -5.41 -20.00 -9.29
CA LEU A 162 -4.82 -20.38 -10.58
C LEU A 162 -5.88 -20.92 -11.54
N ASP A 163 -6.80 -21.76 -11.05
CA ASP A 163 -7.94 -22.25 -11.82
C ASP A 163 -8.83 -21.08 -12.30
N TYR A 164 -9.08 -20.10 -11.43
CA TYR A 164 -9.80 -18.88 -11.80
C TYR A 164 -9.08 -18.05 -12.87
N CYS A 165 -7.75 -17.91 -12.78
CA CYS A 165 -6.95 -17.19 -13.76
C CYS A 165 -6.98 -17.89 -15.12
N ASP A 166 -6.83 -19.21 -15.15
CA ASP A 166 -6.92 -20.02 -16.37
C ASP A 166 -8.27 -19.85 -17.05
N ASP A 167 -9.39 -19.91 -16.30
CA ASP A 167 -10.75 -19.69 -16.81
C ASP A 167 -10.94 -18.28 -17.42
N GLN A 168 -10.15 -17.30 -16.98
CA GLN A 168 -10.19 -15.91 -17.46
C GLN A 168 -9.11 -15.59 -18.51
N ASN A 169 -8.32 -16.58 -18.94
CA ASN A 169 -7.15 -16.42 -19.83
C ASN A 169 -6.11 -15.42 -19.26
N LEU A 170 -5.85 -15.51 -17.96
CA LEU A 170 -4.85 -14.73 -17.24
C LEU A 170 -3.66 -15.64 -16.93
N ASP A 171 -2.44 -15.20 -17.26
CA ASP A 171 -1.22 -15.87 -16.80
C ASP A 171 -0.88 -15.34 -15.41
N ALA A 172 -0.70 -16.21 -14.43
CA ALA A 172 -0.57 -15.78 -13.04
C ALA A 172 0.44 -16.58 -12.22
N THR A 173 1.12 -15.90 -11.31
CA THR A 173 1.96 -16.49 -10.27
C THR A 173 1.40 -16.15 -8.89
N PHE A 174 1.68 -17.02 -7.91
CA PHE A 174 1.25 -16.85 -6.53
C PHE A 174 2.32 -17.42 -5.61
N GLU A 175 3.11 -16.54 -4.99
CA GLU A 175 4.31 -16.92 -4.24
C GLU A 175 4.39 -16.23 -2.87
N PRO A 176 4.94 -16.88 -1.84
CA PRO A 176 5.20 -16.22 -0.57
C PRO A 176 6.31 -15.18 -0.74
N ILE A 177 6.19 -14.04 -0.07
CA ILE A 177 7.29 -13.06 -0.02
C ILE A 177 8.40 -13.65 0.85
N ARG A 178 9.59 -13.79 0.28
CA ARG A 178 10.78 -14.14 1.06
C ARG A 178 11.23 -12.90 1.84
N MET A 179 11.05 -12.93 3.16
CA MET A 179 11.65 -11.97 4.09
C MET A 179 13.13 -12.26 4.32
#